data_AF-A0A1H8QYI5-F1
#
_entry.id   AF-A0A1H8QYI5-F1
#
_cell.length_a   1.000
_cell.length_b   1.000
_cell.length_c   1.000
_cell.angle_alpha   90.00
_cell.angle_beta   90.00
_cell.angle_gamma   90.00
#
_symmetry.space_group_name_H-M   'P 1'
#
loop_
_entity.id
_entity.type
_entity.pdbx_description
1 polymer ?
#
loop_
_entity_poly.entity_id
_entity_poly.type
_entity_poly.pdbx_seq_one_letter_code
_entity_poly.pdbx_strand_id
1 'polypeptide(L)' 'MSRLSPAALLVVGAFMVPLFIELPVVLSFVGVDLPMPVSLGMGVVTFVLVLVWSEVSQSPDAADA' A
#
# COMPACT_ATOMS: atom_id res chain seq x y z
N MET A 1 -10.94 6.55 -13.22
CA MET A 1 -11.37 5.59 -12.16
C MET A 1 -11.66 6.40 -10.90
N SER A 2 -12.77 6.11 -10.22
CA SER A 2 -13.22 6.86 -9.03
C SER A 2 -12.18 6.82 -7.91
N ARG A 3 -11.98 7.93 -7.17
CA ARG A 3 -11.25 7.96 -5.89
C ARG A 3 -11.64 6.75 -5.03
N LEU A 4 -10.68 6.11 -4.38
CA LEU A 4 -11.00 5.06 -3.42
C LEU A 4 -11.88 5.65 -2.32
N SER A 5 -12.99 4.97 -2.02
CA SER A 5 -13.83 5.36 -0.90
C SER A 5 -13.02 5.23 0.40
N PRO A 6 -13.34 6.02 1.45
CA PRO A 6 -12.69 5.87 2.75
C PRO A 6 -12.74 4.42 3.28
N ALA A 7 -13.85 3.72 3.04
CA ALA A 7 -13.98 2.31 3.38
C ALA A 7 -12.98 1.42 2.62
N ALA A 8 -12.78 1.66 1.32
CA ALA A 8 -11.79 0.93 0.54
C ALA A 8 -10.35 1.18 1.02
N LEU A 9 -10.02 2.42 1.43
CA LEU A 9 -8.72 2.73 2.02
C LEU A 9 -8.47 2.00 3.34
N LEU A 10 -9.50 1.90 4.20
CA LEU A 10 -9.41 1.12 5.44
C LEU A 10 -9.21 -0.36 5.17
N VAL A 11 -9.92 -0.92 4.18
CA VAL A 11 -9.73 -2.31 3.74
C VAL A 11 -8.29 -2.51 3.26
N VAL A 12 -7.80 -1.67 2.36
CA VAL A 12 -6.42 -1.76 1.85
C VAL A 12 -5.41 -1.70 2.99
N GLY A 13 -5.54 -0.75 3.91
CA GLY A 13 -4.66 -0.64 5.08
C GLY A 13 -4.69 -1.90 5.96
N ALA A 14 -5.88 -2.43 6.25
CA ALA A 14 -6.05 -3.63 7.07
C ALA A 14 -5.39 -4.88 6.46
N PHE A 15 -5.39 -5.01 5.13
CA PHE A 15 -4.71 -6.12 4.44
C PHE A 15 -3.20 -5.88 4.26
N MET A 16 -2.75 -4.63 4.19
CA MET A 16 -1.32 -4.32 4.06
C MET A 16 -0.55 -4.62 5.35
N VAL A 17 -1.11 -4.31 6.52
CA VAL A 17 -0.42 -4.55 7.80
C VAL A 17 0.08 -6.00 7.97
N PRO A 18 -0.76 -7.05 7.86
CA PRO A 18 -0.28 -8.43 7.99
C PRO A 18 0.73 -8.78 6.90
N LEU A 19 0.59 -8.27 5.68
CA LEU A 19 1.55 -8.49 4.60
C LEU A 19 2.97 -8.02 4.98
N PHE A 20 3.11 -6.79 5.50
CA PHE A 20 4.42 -6.26 5.89
C PHE A 20 4.96 -6.82 7.20
N ILE A 21 4.10 -7.39 8.06
CA ILE A 21 4.54 -8.13 9.25
C ILE A 21 5.11 -9.50 8.86
N GLU A 22 4.49 -10.19 7.91
CA GLU A 22 4.90 -11.53 7.47
C GLU A 22 6.07 -11.50 6.47
N LEU A 23 6.29 -10.38 5.78
CA LEU A 23 7.35 -10.26 4.76
C LEU A 23 8.76 -10.66 5.27
N PRO A 24 9.25 -10.19 6.44
CA PRO A 24 10.52 -10.64 6.99
C PRO A 24 10.57 -12.15 7.24
N VAL A 25 9.47 -12.73 7.72
CA VAL A 25 9.36 -14.16 8.00
C VAL A 25 9.49 -14.95 6.70
N VAL A 26 8.77 -14.54 5.65
CA VAL A 26 8.82 -15.19 4.35
C VAL A 26 10.21 -15.06 3.70
N LEU A 27 10.82 -13.88 3.78
CA LEU A 27 12.16 -13.63 3.22
C LEU A 27 13.26 -14.41 3.95
N SER A 28 13.07 -14.69 5.24
CA SER A 28 14.01 -15.52 6.00
C SER A 28 14.12 -16.94 5.45
N PHE A 29 13.05 -17.49 4.85
CA PHE A 29 13.09 -18.82 4.21
C PHE A 29 13.99 -18.88 2.98
N VAL A 30 14.30 -17.74 2.35
CA VAL A 30 15.22 -17.66 1.20
C VAL A 30 16.57 -17.05 1.58
N GLY A 31 16.86 -16.94 2.89
CA GLY A 31 18.15 -16.45 3.40
C GLY A 31 18.31 -14.93 3.37
N VAL A 32 17.22 -14.18 3.23
CA VAL A 32 17.24 -12.71 3.26
C VAL A 32 16.81 -12.22 4.64
N ASP A 33 17.72 -11.54 5.35
CA ASP A 33 17.42 -10.93 6.64
C ASP A 33 16.91 -9.48 6.43
N LEU A 34 15.59 -9.32 6.52
CA LEU A 34 14.93 -8.01 6.43
C LEU A 34 14.57 -7.55 7.85
N PRO A 35 15.17 -6.47 8.38
CA PRO A 35 14.82 -5.98 9.70
C PRO A 35 13.35 -5.54 9.77
N MET A 36 12.66 -5.91 10.85
CA MET A 36 11.26 -5.55 11.08
C MET A 36 10.95 -4.05 10.86
N PRO A 37 11.78 -3.08 11.35
CA PRO A 37 11.52 -1.66 11.11
C PRO A 37 11.56 -1.26 9.64
N VAL A 38 12.41 -1.92 8.84
CA VAL A 38 12.52 -1.67 7.40
C VAL A 38 11.26 -2.16 6.69
N SER A 39 10.76 -3.35 7.03
CA SER A 39 9.52 -3.89 6.46
C SER A 39 8.30 -3.02 6.79
N LEU A 40 8.19 -2.57 8.05
CA LEU A 40 7.14 -1.63 8.43
C LEU A 40 7.28 -0.27 7.72
N GLY A 41 8.51 0.22 7.58
CA GLY A 41 8.81 1.43 6.81
C GLY A 41 8.38 1.32 5.35
N MET A 42 8.66 0.18 4.70
CA MET A 42 8.17 -0.13 3.36
C MET A 42 6.64 -0.09 3.32
N GLY A 43 5.97 -0.68 4.32
CA GLY A 43 4.51 -0.65 4.42
C GLY A 43 3.93 0.76 4.50
N VAL A 44 4.53 1.65 5.30
CA VAL A 44 4.14 3.06 5.39
C VAL A 44 4.34 3.76 4.04
N VAL A 45 5.50 3.58 3.40
CA VAL A 45 5.79 4.17 2.08
C VAL A 45 4.78 3.69 1.04
N THR A 46 4.53 2.38 0.96
CA THR A 46 3.53 1.83 0.03
C THR A 46 2.14 2.38 0.32
N PHE A 47 1.74 2.52 1.58
CA PHE A 47 0.42 3.05 1.93
C PHE A 47 0.29 4.51 1.51
N VAL A 48 1.32 5.33 1.75
CA VAL A 48 1.35 6.73 1.27
C VAL A 48 1.26 6.80 -0.25
N LEU A 49 1.95 5.91 -0.97
CA LEU A 49 1.84 5.84 -2.44
C LEU A 49 0.41 5.51 -2.89
N VAL A 50 -0.29 4.61 -2.19
CA VAL A 50 -1.72 4.32 -2.46
C VAL A 50 -2.58 5.56 -2.23
N LEU A 51 -2.34 6.32 -1.16
CA LEU A 51 -3.07 7.57 -0.89
C LEU A 51 -2.83 8.60 -1.99
N VAL A 52 -1.57 8.82 -2.37
CA VAL A 52 -1.19 9.75 -3.45
C VAL A 52 -1.82 9.30 -4.77
N TRP A 53 -1.78 8.01 -5.09
CA TRP A 53 -2.38 7.47 -6.31
C TRP A 53 -3.90 7.60 -6.32
N SER A 54 -4.56 7.34 -5.19
CA SER A 54 -6.01 7.56 -5.03
C SER A 54 -6.40 9.02 -5.30
N GLU A 55 -5.52 9.97 -5.02
CA GLU A 55 -5.74 11.40 -5.26
C GLU A 55 -5.42 11.82 -6.71
N VAL A 56 -4.30 11.34 -7.28
CA VAL A 56 -3.83 11.74 -8.62
C VAL A 56 -4.65 11.12 -9.75
N SER A 57 -5.29 9.97 -9.53
CA SER A 57 -6.11 9.28 -10.53
C SER A 57 -7.40 10.03 -10.96
N GLN A 58 -7.61 11.26 -10.49
CA GLN A 58 -8.74 12.12 -10.85
C GLN A 58 -8.58 12.97 -12.14
N SER A 59 -7.42 13.03 -12.79
CA SER A 59 -7.22 13.86 -14.01
C SER A 59 -6.55 13.07 -15.15
N PRO A 60 -6.92 13.18 -16.44
CA PRO A 60 -8.09 13.79 -17.11
C PRO A 60 -8.81 12.81 -18.09
N ASP A 61 -10.14 12.62 -17.97
CA ASP A 61 -10.99 12.03 -19.04
C ASP A 61 -12.50 12.27 -18.78
N ALA A 62 -12.84 13.41 -18.15
CA ALA A 62 -14.22 13.82 -17.90
C ALA A 62 -14.51 15.22 -18.47
N ALA A 63 -13.82 15.60 -19.55
CA ALA A 63 -14.02 16.85 -20.27
C ALA A 63 -14.58 16.66 -21.69
N ASP A 64 -14.86 15.42 -22.11
CA ASP A 64 -15.55 15.09 -23.35
C ASP A 64 -16.88 14.38 -23.03
N ALA A 65 -17.84 15.14 -22.48
CA ALA A 65 -19.26 14.78 -22.41
C ALA A 65 -20.12 16.04 -22.58
#